data_AF-A0A7J4JHB8-F1
#
_entry.id   AF-A0A7J4JHB8-F1
#
_cell.length_a   1.000
_cell.length_b   1.000
_cell.length_c   1.000
_cell.angle_alpha   90.00
_cell.angle_beta   90.00
_cell.angle_gamma   90.00
#
_symmetry.space_group_name_H-M   'P 1'
#
loop_
_entity.id
_entity.type
_entity.pdbx_description
1 polymer ?
#
loop_
_entity_poly.entity_id
_entity_poly.type
_entity_poly.pdbx_seq_one_letter_code
_entity_poly.pdbx_strand_id
1 'polypeptide(L)'
;PNPEGKGGVSMLDLLVNSLRMRPDRIIVGEVRRQREAEVMFEAMHTGHSVYTTVHANTAAETIRRLTNPPIEIPSTMLDSVHLNVVMFRNRRLGTRRMLQLAEFISEKAGGENEDTIKPNILFRWKPVGDIISKYSESLRLFDELNLHTGLSPAELNRELKLKKAILDWIVKFGIRKINDVGKVMAMYYMEPQEVIQAVLDGKRPGFLAAEEKAAGEKIEATEVQKLEEAVAARQAATQPVPAPATGTPKPPTEAKGFLGFLKPRGGQ
;
A
#
# COMPACT_ATOMS: atom_id res chain seq x y z
N PRO A 1 -10.04 -20.11 11.82
CA PRO A 1 -10.96 -20.64 12.85
C PRO A 1 -11.60 -21.96 12.40
N ASN A 2 -11.62 -22.94 13.29
CA ASN A 2 -12.45 -24.13 13.12
C ASN A 2 -13.94 -23.79 13.36
N PRO A 3 -14.88 -24.72 13.13
CA PRO A 3 -16.31 -24.48 13.35
C PRO A 3 -16.66 -24.05 14.79
N GLU A 4 -15.85 -24.43 15.78
CA GLU A 4 -15.99 -24.02 17.19
C GLU A 4 -15.27 -22.69 17.53
N GLY A 5 -14.76 -21.97 16.54
CA GLY A 5 -14.09 -20.68 16.70
C GLY A 5 -12.62 -20.74 17.18
N LYS A 6 -12.08 -21.92 17.48
CA LYS A 6 -10.68 -22.11 17.87
C LYS A 6 -9.74 -21.82 16.69
N GLY A 7 -8.60 -21.19 16.98
CA GLY A 7 -7.63 -20.78 15.96
C GLY A 7 -8.12 -19.62 15.08
N GLY A 8 -9.11 -18.84 15.52
CA GLY A 8 -9.38 -17.53 14.96
C GLY A 8 -8.29 -16.55 15.38
N VAL A 9 -7.82 -15.71 14.45
CA VAL A 9 -6.94 -14.58 14.75
C VAL A 9 -7.65 -13.34 14.22
N SER A 10 -8.01 -12.45 15.14
CA SER A 10 -8.66 -11.19 14.84
C SER A 10 -7.65 -10.06 14.62
N MET A 11 -8.11 -8.94 14.06
CA MET A 11 -7.29 -7.73 13.94
C MET A 11 -6.81 -7.26 15.32
N LEU A 12 -7.67 -7.37 16.33
CA LEU A 12 -7.32 -7.04 17.72
C LEU A 12 -6.16 -7.90 18.23
N ASP A 13 -6.19 -9.21 17.98
CA ASP A 13 -5.11 -10.12 18.40
C ASP A 13 -3.77 -9.73 17.75
N LEU A 14 -3.80 -9.39 16.46
CA LEU A 14 -2.62 -8.93 15.73
C LEU A 14 -2.10 -7.59 16.25
N LEU A 15 -2.99 -6.65 16.56
CA LEU A 15 -2.63 -5.33 17.06
C LEU A 15 -1.99 -5.42 18.44
N VAL A 16 -2.61 -6.15 19.37
CA VAL A 16 -2.07 -6.39 20.72
C VAL A 16 -0.72 -7.11 20.66
N ASN A 17 -0.57 -8.12 19.79
CA ASN A 17 0.70 -8.81 19.64
C ASN A 17 1.79 -7.91 19.05
N SER A 18 1.43 -7.05 18.09
CA SER A 18 2.37 -6.12 17.45
C SER A 18 2.99 -5.15 18.46
N LEU A 19 2.24 -4.70 19.47
CA LEU A 19 2.76 -3.80 20.52
C LEU A 19 3.90 -4.42 21.35
N ARG A 20 3.99 -5.76 21.42
CA ARG A 20 5.09 -6.45 22.11
C ARG A 20 6.38 -6.50 21.28
N MET A 21 6.31 -6.16 20.00
CA MET A 21 7.45 -6.21 19.07
C MET A 21 8.20 -4.88 19.00
N ARG A 22 7.83 -3.87 19.80
CA ARG A 22 8.39 -2.50 19.76
C ARG A 22 8.40 -1.90 18.35
N PRO A 23 7.25 -1.83 17.65
CA PRO A 23 7.22 -1.31 16.29
C PRO A 23 7.40 0.22 16.28
N ASP A 24 8.14 0.77 15.34
CA ASP A 24 8.17 2.24 15.18
C ASP A 24 6.86 2.77 14.58
N ARG A 25 6.22 1.98 13.72
CA ARG A 25 4.99 2.33 13.00
C ARG A 25 4.02 1.17 12.94
N ILE A 26 2.74 1.45 13.12
CA ILE A 26 1.65 0.48 13.02
C ILE A 26 0.69 0.95 11.94
N ILE A 27 0.38 0.07 10.99
CA ILE A 27 -0.61 0.32 9.94
C ILE A 27 -1.79 -0.62 10.18
N VAL A 28 -2.93 -0.04 10.54
CA VAL A 28 -4.19 -0.75 10.72
C VAL A 28 -5.02 -0.55 9.44
N GLY A 29 -5.65 -1.62 8.95
CA GLY A 29 -6.43 -1.55 7.71
C GLY A 29 -7.60 -0.59 7.81
N GLU A 30 -8.65 -0.99 8.52
CA GLU A 30 -9.83 -0.15 8.79
C GLU A 30 -10.34 -0.45 10.19
N VAL A 31 -10.48 0.57 11.02
CA VAL A 31 -11.02 0.43 12.38
C VAL A 31 -12.54 0.55 12.34
N ARG A 32 -13.22 -0.48 12.85
CA ARG A 32 -14.70 -0.57 12.82
C ARG A 32 -15.34 -0.82 14.18
N ARG A 33 -14.58 -1.37 15.12
CA ARG A 33 -15.06 -1.80 16.44
C ARG A 33 -14.36 -1.00 17.53
N GLN A 34 -15.08 -0.73 18.62
CA GLN A 34 -14.56 -0.05 19.81
C GLN A 34 -13.22 -0.62 20.27
N ARG A 35 -13.12 -1.94 20.48
CA ARG A 35 -11.91 -2.54 21.04
C ARG A 35 -10.67 -2.40 20.16
N GLU A 36 -10.84 -2.38 18.83
CA GLU A 36 -9.74 -2.11 17.88
C GLU A 36 -9.29 -0.66 17.99
N ALA A 37 -10.24 0.27 18.13
CA ALA A 37 -9.96 1.69 18.30
C ALA A 37 -9.28 1.99 19.63
N GLU A 38 -9.74 1.40 20.74
CA GLU A 38 -9.12 1.56 22.07
C GLU A 38 -7.63 1.18 22.03
N VAL A 39 -7.31 -0.01 21.50
CA VAL A 39 -5.91 -0.45 21.41
C VAL A 39 -5.12 0.40 20.42
N MET A 40 -5.75 0.90 19.35
CA MET A 40 -5.12 1.84 18.43
C MET A 40 -4.74 3.16 19.12
N PHE A 41 -5.64 3.73 19.94
CA PHE A 41 -5.36 4.95 20.70
C PHE A 41 -4.36 4.70 21.85
N GLU A 42 -4.40 3.54 22.49
CA GLU A 42 -3.38 3.11 23.46
C GLU A 42 -1.99 3.05 22.81
N ALA A 43 -1.90 2.51 21.59
CA ALA A 43 -0.65 2.49 20.83
C ALA A 43 -0.11 3.90 20.56
N MET A 44 -0.99 4.85 20.20
CA MET A 44 -0.62 6.25 19.99
C MET A 44 -0.10 6.89 21.29
N HIS A 45 -0.80 6.71 22.41
CA HIS A 45 -0.39 7.27 23.72
C HIS A 45 0.90 6.66 24.27
N THR A 46 1.25 5.45 23.85
CA THR A 46 2.51 4.79 24.21
C THR A 46 3.66 5.10 23.25
N GLY A 47 3.48 6.07 22.34
CA GLY A 47 4.55 6.61 21.49
C GLY A 47 4.68 5.96 20.11
N HIS A 48 3.74 5.10 19.70
CA HIS A 48 3.78 4.45 18.40
C HIS A 48 3.14 5.35 17.34
N SER A 49 3.76 5.47 16.16
CA SER A 49 3.14 6.15 15.02
C SER A 49 2.11 5.24 14.36
N VAL A 50 0.83 5.59 14.42
CA VAL A 50 -0.26 4.75 13.91
C VAL A 50 -0.96 5.39 12.72
N TYR A 51 -1.22 4.57 11.69
CA TYR A 51 -2.00 4.94 10.51
C TYR A 51 -3.18 3.98 10.37
N THR A 52 -4.38 4.51 10.10
CA THR A 52 -5.57 3.70 9.89
C THR A 52 -6.49 4.31 8.85
N THR A 53 -7.50 3.56 8.43
CA THR A 53 -8.65 4.09 7.69
C THR A 53 -9.93 3.98 8.52
N VAL A 54 -10.85 4.92 8.29
CA VAL A 54 -12.18 4.96 8.90
C VAL A 54 -13.17 5.34 7.81
N HIS A 55 -14.34 4.70 7.82
CA HIS A 55 -15.39 5.03 6.86
C HIS A 55 -16.13 6.31 7.26
N ALA A 56 -15.76 7.44 6.65
CA ALA A 56 -16.39 8.74 6.85
C ALA A 56 -16.33 9.60 5.58
N ASN A 57 -17.31 10.48 5.38
CA ASN A 57 -17.39 11.35 4.20
C ASN A 57 -16.78 12.75 4.43
N THR A 58 -16.53 13.12 5.69
CA THR A 58 -15.96 14.42 6.08
C THR A 58 -15.11 14.27 7.35
N ALA A 59 -14.28 15.27 7.65
CA ALA A 59 -13.50 15.29 8.89
C ALA A 59 -14.41 15.32 10.13
N ALA A 60 -15.50 16.09 10.07
CA ALA A 60 -16.50 16.14 11.15
C ALA A 60 -17.22 14.80 11.33
N GLU A 61 -17.56 14.10 10.23
CA GLU A 61 -18.11 12.75 10.33
C GLU A 61 -17.08 11.77 10.91
N THR A 62 -15.79 11.93 10.62
CA THR A 62 -14.74 11.09 11.21
C THR A 62 -14.75 11.20 12.73
N ILE A 63 -14.76 12.43 13.27
CA ILE A 63 -14.88 12.66 14.73
C ILE A 63 -16.12 11.96 15.27
N ARG A 64 -17.30 12.21 14.68
CA ARG A 64 -18.57 11.60 15.11
C ARG A 64 -18.54 10.06 15.08
N ARG A 65 -17.92 9.46 14.06
CA ARG A 65 -17.81 8.00 13.92
C ARG A 65 -16.94 7.38 15.00
N LEU A 66 -15.87 8.09 15.39
CA LEU A 66 -14.95 7.66 16.43
C LEU A 66 -15.59 7.81 17.82
N THR A 67 -16.30 8.91 18.08
CA THR A 67 -16.84 9.21 19.41
C THR A 67 -18.17 8.54 19.73
N ASN A 68 -18.90 8.03 18.74
CA ASN A 68 -20.21 7.42 18.94
C ASN A 68 -20.18 5.90 18.65
N PRO A 69 -21.17 5.13 19.16
CA PRO A 69 -21.31 3.73 18.81
C PRO A 69 -21.32 3.51 17.28
N PRO A 70 -20.67 2.45 16.76
CA PRO A 70 -20.13 1.29 17.49
C PRO A 70 -18.66 1.40 17.93
N ILE A 71 -18.02 2.57 17.79
CA ILE A 71 -16.62 2.77 18.19
C ILE A 71 -16.52 3.41 19.58
N GLU A 72 -17.24 4.50 19.81
CA GLU A 72 -17.44 5.08 21.15
C GLU A 72 -16.15 5.28 21.97
N ILE A 73 -15.14 5.95 21.38
CA ILE A 73 -13.99 6.42 22.16
C ILE A 73 -14.23 7.84 22.70
N PRO A 74 -13.86 8.12 23.97
CA PRO A 74 -13.82 9.47 24.52
C PRO A 74 -13.24 10.50 23.57
N SER A 75 -13.91 11.65 23.44
CA SER A 75 -13.50 12.74 22.55
C SER A 75 -12.05 13.13 22.81
N THR A 76 -11.66 13.29 24.08
CA THR A 76 -10.30 13.63 24.52
C THR A 76 -9.19 12.76 23.93
N MET A 77 -9.47 11.51 23.53
CA MET A 77 -8.45 10.66 22.88
C MET A 77 -8.10 11.12 21.46
N LEU A 78 -8.97 11.86 20.78
CA LEU A 78 -8.74 12.30 19.40
C LEU A 78 -7.62 13.33 19.27
N ASP A 79 -7.13 13.94 20.37
CA ASP A 79 -5.95 14.81 20.38
C ASP A 79 -4.70 14.08 19.84
N SER A 80 -4.62 12.77 20.05
CA SER A 80 -3.54 11.92 19.51
C SER A 80 -3.55 11.80 17.99
N VAL A 81 -4.63 12.19 17.30
CA VAL A 81 -4.72 12.20 15.84
C VAL A 81 -4.21 13.54 15.30
N HIS A 82 -2.99 13.53 14.77
CA HIS A 82 -2.35 14.72 14.18
C HIS A 82 -3.02 15.19 12.88
N LEU A 83 -3.36 14.25 11.99
CA LEU A 83 -3.91 14.55 10.66
C LEU A 83 -5.00 13.57 10.25
N ASN A 84 -6.07 14.11 9.66
CA ASN A 84 -7.16 13.39 9.02
C ASN A 84 -7.22 13.74 7.53
N VAL A 85 -7.10 12.71 6.67
CA VAL A 85 -7.23 12.85 5.22
C VAL A 85 -8.55 12.23 4.78
N VAL A 86 -9.45 13.03 4.24
CA VAL A 86 -10.73 12.56 3.72
C VAL A 86 -10.62 12.39 2.21
N MET A 87 -10.96 11.20 1.71
CA MET A 87 -10.96 10.90 0.28
C MET A 87 -12.39 10.91 -0.27
N PHE A 88 -12.60 11.61 -1.38
CA PHE A 88 -13.86 11.62 -2.12
C PHE A 88 -13.73 10.83 -3.42
N ARG A 89 -14.71 9.98 -3.69
CA ARG A 89 -14.83 9.23 -4.94
C ARG A 89 -16.04 9.74 -5.72
N ASN A 90 -15.80 10.38 -6.84
CA ASN A 90 -16.85 10.69 -7.81
C ASN A 90 -17.17 9.44 -8.62
N ARG A 91 -18.27 8.76 -8.31
CA ARG A 91 -18.68 7.54 -9.02
C ARG A 91 -19.06 7.78 -10.48
N ARG A 92 -19.64 8.95 -10.79
CA ARG A 92 -20.05 9.32 -12.15
C ARG A 92 -18.85 9.54 -13.08
N LEU A 93 -17.82 10.23 -12.58
CA LEU A 93 -16.61 10.52 -13.37
C LEU A 93 -15.50 9.48 -13.19
N GLY A 94 -15.66 8.51 -12.29
CA GLY A 94 -14.62 7.53 -11.96
C GLY A 94 -13.39 8.11 -11.25
N THR A 95 -13.41 9.38 -10.85
CA THR A 95 -12.26 10.07 -10.26
C THR A 95 -12.24 9.97 -8.73
N ARG A 96 -11.04 10.00 -8.15
CA ARG A 96 -10.80 10.12 -6.71
C ARG A 96 -10.00 11.41 -6.44
N ARG A 97 -10.37 12.12 -5.38
CA ARG A 97 -9.74 13.38 -4.94
C ARG A 97 -9.64 13.40 -3.43
N MET A 98 -8.60 14.02 -2.88
CA MET A 98 -8.58 14.38 -1.46
C MET A 98 -9.61 15.50 -1.26
N LEU A 99 -10.62 15.27 -0.42
CA LEU A 99 -11.69 16.23 -0.15
C LEU A 99 -11.27 17.26 0.90
N GLN A 100 -10.74 16.78 2.02
CA GLN A 100 -10.33 17.56 3.17
C GLN A 100 -9.02 16.99 3.73
N LEU A 101 -8.07 17.88 4.04
CA LEU A 101 -7.01 17.62 4.99
C LEU A 101 -7.35 18.42 6.24
N ALA A 102 -7.46 17.77 7.39
CA ALA A 102 -7.84 18.41 8.64
C ALA A 102 -6.93 17.96 9.79
N GLU A 103 -6.84 18.80 10.81
CA GLU A 103 -6.31 18.48 12.13
C GLU A 103 -7.48 18.53 13.13
N PHE A 104 -7.41 17.75 14.21
CA PHE A 104 -8.41 17.79 15.27
C PHE A 104 -7.94 18.74 16.38
N ILE A 105 -8.83 19.65 16.77
CA ILE A 105 -8.58 20.69 17.75
C ILE A 105 -9.59 20.53 18.88
N SER A 106 -9.07 20.43 20.10
CA SER A 106 -9.85 20.51 21.33
C SER A 106 -10.21 21.96 21.62
N GLU A 107 -11.49 22.23 21.74
CA GLU A 107 -12.04 23.52 22.16
C GLU A 107 -12.58 23.35 23.58
N LYS A 108 -11.92 24.04 24.53
CA LYS A 108 -12.39 24.10 25.91
C LYS A 108 -13.73 24.80 25.93
N ALA A 109 -14.77 24.11 26.35
CA ALA A 109 -16.05 24.75 26.52
C ALA A 109 -16.00 25.58 27.81
N GLY A 110 -16.26 26.89 27.72
CA GLY A 110 -16.38 27.71 28.92
C GLY A 110 -17.60 27.26 29.75
N GLY A 111 -17.43 27.04 31.05
CA GLY A 111 -18.52 26.71 31.99
C GLY A 111 -18.69 25.21 32.27
N GLU A 112 -19.94 24.74 32.37
CA GLU A 112 -20.33 23.34 32.68
C GLU A 112 -20.33 22.39 31.47
N ASN A 113 -19.91 22.88 30.29
CA ASN A 113 -19.94 22.10 29.06
C ASN A 113 -18.70 21.19 28.96
N GLU A 114 -18.87 20.00 28.40
CA GLU A 114 -17.75 19.09 28.10
C GLU A 114 -16.86 19.67 26.99
N ASP A 115 -15.56 19.37 27.06
CA ASP A 115 -14.60 19.70 26.01
C ASP A 115 -15.04 19.08 24.68
N THR A 116 -15.13 19.91 23.64
CA THR A 116 -15.57 19.47 22.32
C THR A 116 -14.40 19.45 21.34
N ILE A 117 -14.39 18.48 20.44
CA ILE A 117 -13.39 18.41 19.38
C ILE A 117 -14.00 18.82 18.05
N LYS A 118 -13.31 19.72 17.37
CA LYS A 118 -13.68 20.21 16.04
C LYS A 118 -12.55 19.97 15.04
N PRO A 119 -12.89 19.71 13.77
CA PRO A 119 -11.89 19.61 12.74
C PRO A 119 -11.50 21.01 12.24
N ASN A 120 -10.21 21.36 12.30
CA ASN A 120 -9.67 22.49 11.57
C ASN A 120 -9.22 22.03 10.18
N ILE A 121 -9.87 22.52 9.13
CA ILE A 121 -9.63 22.06 7.76
C ILE A 121 -8.51 22.88 7.13
N LEU A 122 -7.35 22.27 6.92
CA LEU A 122 -6.16 22.89 6.34
C LEU A 122 -6.27 23.07 4.83
N PHE A 123 -6.74 22.03 4.13
CA PHE A 123 -6.95 22.05 2.67
C PHE A 123 -8.30 21.46 2.31
N ARG A 124 -8.92 22.02 1.27
CA ARG A 124 -10.21 21.55 0.75
C ARG A 124 -10.20 21.52 -0.77
N TRP A 125 -10.73 20.43 -1.33
CA TRP A 125 -10.98 20.33 -2.77
C TRP A 125 -12.28 21.02 -3.15
N LYS A 126 -12.21 21.82 -4.22
CA LYS A 126 -13.33 22.49 -4.86
C LYS A 126 -13.69 21.71 -6.13
N PRO A 127 -14.91 21.13 -6.22
CA PRO A 127 -15.34 20.42 -7.42
C PRO A 127 -15.33 21.30 -8.66
N VAL A 128 -15.69 22.58 -8.49
CA VAL A 128 -15.60 23.59 -9.55
C VAL A 128 -14.13 23.92 -9.76
N GLY A 129 -13.61 23.55 -10.94
CA GLY A 129 -12.22 23.77 -11.33
C GLY A 129 -11.25 22.64 -10.97
N ASP A 130 -11.68 21.63 -10.22
CA ASP A 130 -10.84 20.50 -9.78
C ASP A 130 -9.57 20.93 -9.03
N ILE A 131 -9.71 21.89 -8.11
CA ILE A 131 -8.59 22.53 -7.41
C ILE A 131 -8.61 22.19 -5.92
N ILE A 132 -7.45 21.84 -5.37
CA ILE A 132 -7.22 21.78 -3.93
C ILE A 132 -6.71 23.16 -3.49
N SER A 133 -7.46 23.84 -2.62
CA SER A 133 -7.07 25.15 -2.06
C SER A 133 -6.84 25.05 -0.57
N LYS A 134 -5.86 25.82 -0.07
CA LYS A 134 -5.69 26.05 1.37
C LYS A 134 -6.96 26.71 1.92
N TYR A 135 -7.43 26.24 3.07
CA TYR A 135 -8.68 26.67 3.70
C TYR A 135 -8.44 27.38 5.04
N SER A 136 -7.55 26.84 5.87
CA SER A 136 -7.13 27.44 7.14
C SER A 136 -5.64 27.19 7.40
N GLU A 137 -5.05 28.00 8.29
CA GLU A 137 -3.72 27.73 8.83
C GLU A 137 -3.80 26.58 9.84
N SER A 138 -2.67 25.92 10.07
CA SER A 138 -2.55 24.95 11.16
C SER A 138 -2.42 25.67 12.48
N LEU A 139 -3.11 25.15 13.49
CA LEU A 139 -3.19 25.69 14.85
C LEU A 139 -2.41 24.84 15.86
N ARG A 140 -1.96 23.63 15.49
CA ARG A 140 -1.29 22.70 16.41
C ARG A 140 -0.08 22.01 15.79
N LEU A 141 -0.23 21.45 14.60
CA LEU A 141 0.79 20.56 14.01
C LEU A 141 2.15 21.24 13.86
N PHE A 142 2.19 22.48 13.41
CA PHE A 142 3.47 23.20 13.24
C PHE A 142 4.13 23.56 14.56
N ASP A 143 3.35 23.86 15.59
CA ASP A 143 3.87 24.16 16.93
C ASP A 143 4.46 22.89 17.57
N GLU A 144 3.81 21.74 17.39
CA GLU A 144 4.33 20.46 17.85
C GLU A 144 5.60 20.05 17.10
N LEU A 145 5.63 20.24 15.77
CA LEU A 145 6.84 20.01 14.99
C LEU A 145 7.98 20.92 15.45
N ASN A 146 7.71 22.21 15.65
CA ASN A 146 8.69 23.15 16.18
C ASN A 146 9.23 22.70 17.55
N LEU A 147 8.35 22.29 18.46
CA LEU A 147 8.71 21.82 19.79
C LEU A 147 9.58 20.55 19.75
N HIS A 148 9.25 19.60 18.89
CA HIS A 148 9.96 18.31 18.83
C HIS A 148 11.24 18.36 18.00
N THR A 149 11.31 19.19 16.95
CA THR A 149 12.49 19.25 16.06
C THR A 149 13.40 20.44 16.35
N GLY A 150 12.93 21.45 17.09
CA GLY A 150 13.64 22.71 17.32
C GLY A 150 13.74 23.61 16.08
N LEU A 151 13.01 23.31 15.00
CA LEU A 151 13.10 24.03 13.73
C LEU A 151 12.19 25.26 13.77
N SER A 152 12.72 26.43 13.39
CA SER A 152 11.91 27.64 13.27
C SER A 152 10.80 27.50 12.21
N PRO A 153 9.72 28.31 12.29
CA PRO A 153 8.68 28.30 11.27
C PRO A 153 9.21 28.56 9.85
N ALA A 154 10.28 29.34 9.71
CA ALA A 154 10.92 29.60 8.42
C ALA A 154 11.62 28.35 7.86
N GLU A 155 12.32 27.60 8.72
CA GLU A 155 12.98 26.34 8.36
C GLU A 155 11.98 25.24 8.03
N LEU A 156 10.91 25.10 8.82
CA LEU A 156 9.82 24.16 8.53
C LEU A 156 9.18 24.45 7.16
N ASN A 157 8.92 25.73 6.86
CA ASN A 157 8.40 26.13 5.56
C ASN A 157 9.39 25.86 4.41
N ARG A 158 10.70 26.01 4.66
CA ARG A 158 11.74 25.68 3.69
C ARG A 158 11.77 24.18 3.40
N GLU A 159 11.72 23.35 4.44
CA GLU A 159 11.65 21.89 4.34
C GLU A 159 10.40 21.43 3.56
N LEU A 160 9.24 22.03 3.83
CA LEU A 160 8.02 21.73 3.08
C LEU A 160 8.12 22.10 1.60
N LYS A 161 8.71 23.27 1.29
CA LYS A 161 8.95 23.69 -0.11
C LYS A 161 9.91 22.74 -0.82
N LEU A 162 10.97 22.30 -0.13
CA LEU A 162 11.93 21.34 -0.66
C LEU A 162 11.25 19.99 -0.97
N LYS A 163 10.52 19.42 -0.01
CA LYS A 163 9.79 18.16 -0.18
C LYS A 163 8.75 18.26 -1.30
N LYS A 164 8.05 19.40 -1.41
CA LYS A 164 7.16 19.69 -2.55
C LYS A 164 7.92 19.68 -3.88
N ALA A 165 9.08 20.34 -3.96
CA ALA A 165 9.88 20.38 -5.18
C ALA A 165 10.35 18.98 -5.62
N ILE A 166 10.73 18.13 -4.66
CA ILE A 166 11.08 16.72 -4.93
C ILE A 166 9.87 15.98 -5.51
N LEU A 167 8.68 16.11 -4.91
CA LEU A 167 7.46 15.47 -5.42
C LEU A 167 7.07 15.98 -6.82
N ASP A 168 7.14 17.30 -7.04
CA ASP A 168 6.89 17.92 -8.35
C ASP A 168 7.87 17.40 -9.40
N TRP A 169 9.13 17.19 -9.02
CA TRP A 169 10.17 16.61 -9.88
C TRP A 169 9.91 15.12 -10.20
N ILE A 170 9.48 14.31 -9.22
CA ILE A 170 9.04 12.92 -9.45
C ILE A 170 7.93 12.88 -10.52
N VAL A 171 6.94 13.77 -10.40
CA VAL A 171 5.83 13.88 -11.35
C VAL A 171 6.31 14.33 -12.72
N LYS A 172 7.16 15.37 -12.79
CA LYS A 172 7.73 15.92 -14.03
C LYS A 172 8.47 14.86 -14.84
N PHE A 173 9.22 13.97 -14.19
CA PHE A 173 9.96 12.88 -14.86
C PHE A 173 9.15 11.61 -15.05
N GLY A 174 7.87 11.61 -14.66
CA GLY A 174 6.98 10.46 -14.85
C GLY A 174 7.38 9.23 -14.05
N ILE A 175 8.05 9.41 -12.90
CA ILE A 175 8.44 8.34 -11.99
C ILE A 175 7.18 7.87 -11.24
N ARG A 176 6.57 6.79 -11.72
CA ARG A 176 5.26 6.32 -11.26
C ARG A 176 5.27 4.94 -10.58
N LYS A 177 6.31 4.13 -10.80
CA LYS A 177 6.41 2.80 -10.20
C LYS A 177 6.74 2.92 -8.72
N ILE A 178 6.09 2.09 -7.89
CA ILE A 178 6.25 2.13 -6.44
C ILE A 178 7.72 1.95 -6.01
N ASN A 179 8.45 1.05 -6.68
CA ASN A 179 9.86 0.80 -6.37
C ASN A 179 10.73 2.01 -6.71
N ASP A 180 10.48 2.68 -7.83
CA ASP A 180 11.28 3.85 -8.25
C ASP A 180 11.02 5.04 -7.32
N VAL A 181 9.77 5.28 -6.94
CA VAL A 181 9.44 6.30 -5.93
C VAL A 181 10.07 5.94 -4.59
N GLY A 182 10.00 4.67 -4.18
CA GLY A 182 10.63 4.16 -2.96
C GLY A 182 12.14 4.40 -2.94
N LYS A 183 12.83 4.19 -4.06
CA LYS A 183 14.27 4.48 -4.21
C LYS A 183 14.57 5.97 -4.06
N VAL A 184 13.79 6.85 -4.69
CA VAL A 184 13.96 8.30 -4.53
C VAL A 184 13.81 8.70 -3.06
N MET A 185 12.81 8.15 -2.36
CA MET A 185 12.61 8.43 -0.93
C MET A 185 13.76 7.90 -0.08
N ALA A 186 14.19 6.66 -0.32
CA ALA A 186 15.32 6.06 0.38
C ALA A 186 16.60 6.88 0.18
N MET A 187 16.87 7.31 -1.06
CA MET A 187 18.00 8.17 -1.38
C MET A 187 17.91 9.52 -0.68
N TYR A 188 16.72 10.14 -0.62
CA TYR A 188 16.54 11.41 0.10
C TYR A 188 16.86 11.28 1.60
N TYR A 189 16.56 10.12 2.21
CA TYR A 189 16.89 9.86 3.62
C TYR A 189 18.36 9.47 3.86
N MET A 190 19.03 8.85 2.88
CA MET A 190 20.44 8.46 3.00
C MET A 190 21.39 9.59 2.58
N GLU A 191 21.16 10.19 1.41
CA GLU A 191 21.99 11.20 0.77
C GLU A 191 21.11 12.34 0.21
N PRO A 192 20.56 13.21 1.08
CA PRO A 192 19.62 14.25 0.67
C PRO A 192 20.21 15.20 -0.38
N GLN A 193 21.51 15.49 -0.29
CA GLN A 193 22.18 16.43 -1.20
C GLN A 193 22.17 15.94 -2.65
N GLU A 194 22.29 14.64 -2.89
CA GLU A 194 22.25 14.09 -4.26
C GLU A 194 20.87 14.31 -4.88
N VAL A 195 19.80 14.02 -4.13
CA VAL A 195 18.42 14.22 -4.59
C VAL A 195 18.14 15.70 -4.82
N ILE A 196 18.56 16.56 -3.90
CA ILE A 196 18.37 18.02 -4.03
C ILE A 196 19.11 18.54 -5.26
N GLN A 197 20.35 18.13 -5.48
CA GLN A 197 21.12 18.54 -6.66
C GLN A 197 20.47 18.03 -7.94
N ALA A 198 19.97 16.80 -7.97
CA ALA A 198 19.26 16.26 -9.14
C ALA A 198 17.97 17.03 -9.46
N VAL A 199 17.26 17.50 -8.43
CA VAL A 199 16.09 18.38 -8.58
C VAL A 199 16.49 19.74 -9.16
N LEU A 200 17.56 20.35 -8.64
CA LEU A 200 18.06 21.66 -9.10
C LEU A 200 18.59 21.61 -10.54
N ASP A 201 19.34 20.57 -10.88
CA ASP A 201 19.87 20.33 -12.22
C ASP A 201 18.77 20.02 -13.25
N GLY A 202 17.56 19.69 -12.78
CA GLY A 202 16.47 19.27 -13.64
C GLY A 202 16.82 18.03 -14.47
N LYS A 203 17.59 17.10 -13.90
CA LYS A 203 17.96 15.83 -14.52
C LYS A 203 17.13 14.69 -13.95
N ARG A 204 16.93 13.65 -14.76
CA ARG A 204 16.43 12.37 -14.25
C ARG A 204 17.52 11.75 -13.35
N PRO A 205 17.16 11.12 -12.22
CA PRO A 205 18.13 10.45 -11.35
C PRO A 205 19.02 9.45 -12.05
N GLY A 206 20.33 9.62 -11.94
CA GLY A 206 21.29 8.60 -12.38
C GLY A 206 21.11 7.29 -11.62
N PHE A 207 20.79 7.37 -10.32
CA PHE A 207 20.53 6.20 -9.46
C PHE A 207 19.29 5.39 -9.85
N LEU A 208 18.37 5.93 -10.66
CA LEU A 208 17.26 5.15 -11.23
C LEU A 208 17.64 4.43 -12.53
N ALA A 209 18.62 4.94 -13.28
CA ALA A 209 19.06 4.38 -14.57
C ALA A 209 20.00 3.18 -14.43
N ALA A 210 20.67 3.04 -13.28
CA ALA A 210 21.64 1.95 -13.03
C ALA A 210 21.02 0.54 -13.13
N GLU A 211 19.72 0.39 -12.89
CA GLU A 211 19.03 -0.91 -12.99
C GLU A 211 18.38 -1.20 -14.34
N GLU A 212 18.05 -0.21 -15.17
CA GLU A 212 17.59 -0.52 -16.54
C GLU A 212 18.71 -1.22 -17.32
N LYS A 213 19.97 -0.85 -17.09
CA LYS A 213 21.15 -1.57 -17.61
C LYS A 213 21.32 -2.95 -16.97
N ALA A 214 21.29 -3.05 -15.64
CA ALA A 214 21.51 -4.32 -14.94
C ALA A 214 20.38 -5.35 -15.15
N ALA A 215 19.14 -4.90 -15.35
CA ALA A 215 18.00 -5.77 -15.68
C ALA A 215 18.03 -6.20 -17.16
N GLY A 216 18.43 -5.32 -18.08
CA GLY A 216 18.66 -5.65 -19.49
C GLY A 216 19.76 -6.70 -19.65
N GLU A 217 20.91 -6.50 -19.01
CA GLU A 217 22.05 -7.45 -19.03
C GLU A 217 21.68 -8.81 -18.40
N LYS A 218 20.90 -8.83 -17.31
CA LYS A 218 20.43 -10.09 -16.70
C LYS A 218 19.43 -10.84 -17.58
N ILE A 219 18.55 -10.15 -18.30
CA ILE A 219 17.57 -10.79 -19.19
C ILE A 219 18.28 -11.39 -20.41
N GLU A 220 19.17 -10.65 -21.07
CA GLU A 220 19.98 -11.16 -22.18
C GLU A 220 20.84 -12.35 -21.74
N ALA A 221 21.53 -12.25 -20.60
CA ALA A 221 22.35 -13.36 -20.10
C ALA A 221 21.52 -14.63 -19.85
N THR A 222 20.30 -14.50 -19.31
CA THR A 222 19.44 -15.65 -18.97
C THR A 222 18.79 -16.29 -20.21
N GLU A 223 18.43 -15.50 -21.22
CA GLU A 223 17.88 -16.02 -22.49
C GLU A 223 18.96 -16.66 -23.36
N VAL A 224 20.16 -16.08 -23.43
CA VAL A 224 21.30 -16.65 -24.17
C VAL A 224 21.72 -17.99 -23.55
N GLN A 225 21.81 -18.08 -22.22
CA GLN A 225 22.16 -19.34 -21.54
C GLN A 225 21.12 -20.45 -21.77
N LYS A 226 19.82 -20.11 -21.73
CA LYS A 226 18.74 -21.06 -22.03
C LYS A 226 18.74 -21.50 -23.49
N LEU A 227 19.12 -20.63 -24.42
CA LEU A 227 19.26 -20.96 -25.85
C LEU A 227 20.48 -21.86 -26.09
N GLU A 228 21.61 -21.57 -25.45
CA GLU A 228 22.83 -22.39 -25.55
C GLU A 228 22.62 -23.80 -24.97
N GLU A 229 21.97 -23.92 -23.81
CA GLU A 229 21.61 -25.20 -23.21
C GLU A 229 20.63 -26.00 -24.10
N ALA A 230 19.65 -25.34 -24.72
CA ALA A 230 18.71 -25.97 -25.63
C ALA A 230 19.36 -26.45 -26.95
N VAL A 231 20.35 -25.71 -27.45
CA VAL A 231 21.13 -26.10 -28.63
C VAL A 231 22.05 -27.28 -28.32
N ALA A 232 22.73 -27.27 -27.17
CA ALA A 232 23.57 -28.37 -26.72
C ALA A 232 22.77 -29.68 -26.51
N ALA A 233 21.58 -29.58 -25.92
CA ALA A 233 20.68 -30.72 -25.72
C ALA A 233 20.19 -31.32 -27.05
N ARG A 234 19.95 -30.49 -28.08
CA ARG A 234 19.57 -30.95 -29.43
C ARG A 234 20.72 -31.65 -30.15
N GLN A 235 21.94 -31.16 -30.00
CA GLN A 235 23.12 -31.79 -30.63
C GLN A 235 23.45 -33.15 -29.99
N ALA A 236 23.23 -33.29 -28.68
CA ALA A 236 23.43 -34.56 -27.97
C ALA A 236 22.38 -35.65 -28.28
N ALA A 237 21.17 -35.27 -28.73
CA ALA A 237 20.06 -36.19 -28.98
C ALA A 237 20.07 -36.86 -30.37
N THR A 238 21.06 -36.57 -31.22
CA THR A 238 21.12 -37.15 -32.58
C THR A 238 21.88 -38.47 -32.56
N GLN A 239 21.24 -39.56 -32.13
CA GLN A 239 21.74 -40.91 -32.41
C GLN A 239 21.27 -41.38 -33.79
N PRO A 240 22.10 -42.09 -34.58
CA PRO A 240 21.70 -42.60 -35.89
C PRO A 240 20.66 -43.72 -35.74
N VAL A 241 19.57 -43.61 -36.51
CA VAL A 241 18.46 -44.57 -36.53
C VAL A 241 18.94 -45.93 -37.08
N PRO A 242 18.67 -47.07 -36.42
CA PRO A 242 19.05 -48.38 -36.94
C PRO A 242 18.10 -48.86 -38.05
N ALA A 243 18.64 -49.60 -39.03
CA ALA A 243 17.93 -50.10 -40.20
C ALA A 243 16.90 -51.23 -39.85
N PRO A 244 15.79 -51.36 -40.59
CA PRO A 244 14.72 -52.30 -40.25
C PRO A 244 15.05 -53.76 -40.60
N ALA A 245 14.69 -54.67 -39.69
CA ALA A 245 14.88 -56.12 -39.82
C ALA A 245 13.83 -56.78 -40.74
N THR A 246 14.30 -57.63 -41.65
CA THR A 246 13.49 -58.42 -42.58
C THR A 246 12.90 -59.67 -41.90
N GLY A 247 11.57 -59.74 -41.80
CA GLY A 247 10.84 -60.93 -41.34
C GLY A 247 9.82 -61.40 -42.38
N THR A 248 9.93 -62.66 -42.81
CA THR A 248 9.06 -63.33 -43.79
C THR A 248 7.64 -63.61 -43.27
N PRO A 249 6.60 -63.58 -44.13
CA PRO A 249 5.21 -63.75 -43.70
C PRO A 249 4.80 -65.23 -43.58
N LYS A 250 3.94 -65.53 -42.60
CA LYS A 250 3.25 -66.83 -42.42
C LYS A 250 1.81 -66.75 -42.97
N PRO A 251 1.28 -67.78 -43.65
CA PRO A 251 -0.02 -67.70 -44.31
C PRO A 251 -1.21 -67.84 -43.33
N PRO A 252 -2.41 -67.40 -43.73
CA PRO A 252 -3.58 -67.30 -42.86
C PRO A 252 -4.35 -68.62 -42.78
N THR A 253 -4.97 -68.88 -41.62
CA THR A 253 -6.00 -69.92 -41.46
C THR A 253 -7.32 -69.26 -41.08
N GLU A 254 -8.39 -69.82 -41.62
CA GLU A 254 -9.69 -69.21 -41.82
C GLU A 254 -10.57 -69.01 -40.57
N ALA A 255 -11.52 -68.11 -40.78
CA ALA A 255 -12.67 -67.66 -40.01
C ALA A 255 -13.55 -68.72 -39.31
N LYS A 256 -14.15 -68.28 -38.20
CA LYS A 256 -15.55 -68.46 -37.73
C LYS A 256 -15.63 -67.66 -36.41
N GLY A 257 -16.44 -66.63 -36.20
CA GLY A 257 -17.86 -66.49 -36.47
C GLY A 257 -18.62 -66.50 -35.13
N PHE A 258 -19.48 -65.49 -34.93
CA PHE A 258 -20.66 -65.44 -34.03
C PHE A 258 -20.58 -64.88 -32.58
N LEU A 259 -21.43 -63.83 -32.39
CA LEU A 259 -22.30 -63.46 -31.25
C LEU A 259 -21.67 -63.35 -29.85
N GLY A 260 -21.74 -62.25 -29.09
CA GLY A 260 -22.80 -61.25 -28.93
C GLY A 260 -23.52 -61.51 -27.59
N PHE A 261 -23.51 -60.57 -26.63
CA PHE A 261 -24.55 -60.49 -25.58
C PHE A 261 -24.56 -59.12 -24.86
N LEU A 262 -25.71 -58.46 -24.99
CA LEU A 262 -26.27 -57.41 -24.12
C LEU A 262 -26.40 -57.92 -22.66
N LYS A 263 -26.36 -57.14 -21.58
CA LYS A 263 -27.36 -56.15 -21.05
C LYS A 263 -26.94 -55.77 -19.59
N PRO A 264 -27.67 -54.94 -18.78
CA PRO A 264 -27.12 -53.81 -18.02
C PRO A 264 -27.55 -53.78 -16.53
N ARG A 265 -27.52 -52.58 -15.91
CA ARG A 265 -28.03 -52.15 -14.58
C ARG A 265 -27.09 -52.49 -13.42
N GLY A 266 -26.93 -51.69 -12.37
CA GLY A 266 -27.52 -50.43 -11.88
C GLY A 266 -26.81 -50.18 -10.53
N GLY A 267 -26.50 -48.94 -10.17
CA GLY A 267 -27.29 -48.24 -9.16
C GLY A 267 -26.98 -48.69 -7.72
N GLN A 268 -26.07 -47.97 -7.06
CA GLN A 268 -26.27 -47.23 -5.82
C GLN A 268 -25.13 -46.21 -5.67
#